data_AF-A0AAJ1WUA6-F1
#
_entry.id   AF-A0AAJ1WUA6-F1
#
_cell.length_a   1.000
_cell.length_b   1.000
_cell.length_c   1.000
_cell.angle_alpha   90.00
_cell.angle_beta   90.00
_cell.angle_gamma   90.00
#
_symmetry.space_group_name_H-M   'P 1'
#
loop_
_entity.id
_entity.type
_entity.pdbx_description
1 polymer ?
#
loop_
_entity_poly.entity_id
_entity_poly.type
_entity_poly.pdbx_seq_one_letter_code
_entity_poly.pdbx_strand_id
1 'polypeptide(L)'
;MSVAREDWLRAHGALWYGDARYRMAWFVLPQAVTCAVAGLCLALAAHGEWGRPATASKERLAELTALRDRAGKSGDRKAFEELSAAAARNQIDASTKLGTLYDPLTAPYFPKKPSPDDFSRATALYGPGAAAGELLAVTRLADVLLDPANSNGDLKRGCRLAQTWIDDPETLNRTITGEERLTVKLAKCYVHPESGLPQNPVRAGELVTAVLWRKHRPTIDAFINNLGAQDPALVTGIQRHLAEQGRYIGLVDGRANPALITALQVEAGIKDTVATPRPEPRRVTPSGPDPEVRALAGAARTDRQALARLKSLAESGNADALIFYADLFNPVSNKGEVFAPDAQVAVAYYERAAAAGQGRAASQAAAIYDEGWGNVAKDPKKAAALAIQAVDLKDYQMEFWLLFEEGSSWSGAFWGALQAELKARGFYTLPVENKRNPAVITAVRAYLKARS
;
A
#
# COMPACT_ATOMS: atom_id res chain seq x y z
N MET A 1 -19.66 34.51 -43.19
CA MET A 1 -18.25 34.77 -42.82
C MET A 1 -17.28 34.79 -44.02
N SER A 2 -17.67 34.37 -45.24
CA SER A 2 -16.78 34.38 -46.43
C SER A 2 -16.63 35.76 -47.08
N VAL A 3 -17.75 36.47 -47.32
CA VAL A 3 -17.77 37.75 -48.04
C VAL A 3 -16.95 38.84 -47.33
N ALA A 4 -17.11 38.99 -46.01
CA ALA A 4 -16.36 39.97 -45.23
C ALA A 4 -14.83 39.73 -45.24
N ARG A 5 -14.40 38.46 -45.40
CA ARG A 5 -12.98 38.10 -45.50
C ARG A 5 -12.42 38.44 -46.88
N GLU A 6 -13.21 38.22 -47.92
CA GLU A 6 -12.85 38.58 -49.31
C GLU A 6 -12.78 40.11 -49.50
N ASP A 7 -13.68 40.86 -48.88
CA ASP A 7 -13.67 42.32 -48.90
C ASP A 7 -12.46 42.88 -48.14
N TRP A 8 -12.13 42.28 -46.99
CA TRP A 8 -10.93 42.64 -46.24
C TRP A 8 -9.64 42.34 -47.02
N LEU A 9 -9.55 41.17 -47.67
CA LEU A 9 -8.37 40.81 -48.48
C LEU A 9 -8.22 41.74 -49.70
N ARG A 10 -9.31 42.14 -50.34
CA ARG A 10 -9.28 43.12 -51.44
C ARG A 10 -8.84 44.50 -50.95
N ALA A 11 -9.38 44.97 -49.82
CA ALA A 11 -8.99 46.24 -49.23
C ALA A 11 -7.51 46.25 -48.79
N HIS A 12 -7.06 45.16 -48.15
CA HIS A 12 -5.67 44.97 -47.78
C HIS A 12 -4.75 44.95 -49.02
N GLY A 13 -5.11 44.20 -50.07
CA GLY A 13 -4.35 44.16 -51.32
C GLY A 13 -4.25 45.52 -51.99
N ALA A 14 -5.36 46.26 -52.08
CA ALA A 14 -5.37 47.61 -52.66
C ALA A 14 -4.43 48.57 -51.90
N LEU A 15 -4.46 48.55 -50.57
CA LEU A 15 -3.58 49.37 -49.73
C LEU A 15 -2.13 48.89 -49.77
N TRP A 16 -1.91 47.58 -49.82
CA TRP A 16 -0.57 46.99 -49.91
C TRP A 16 0.15 47.38 -51.19
N TYR A 17 -0.52 47.33 -52.34
CA TYR A 17 0.12 47.71 -53.61
C TYR A 17 0.10 49.22 -53.86
N GLY A 18 -0.94 49.93 -53.40
CA GLY A 18 -1.18 51.34 -53.71
C GLY A 18 -0.63 52.35 -52.70
N ASP A 19 -0.37 51.98 -51.44
CA ASP A 19 0.08 52.93 -50.41
C ASP A 19 1.41 52.50 -49.78
N ALA A 20 2.46 53.28 -50.07
CA ALA A 20 3.80 53.03 -49.54
C ALA A 20 3.88 53.17 -48.01
N ARG A 21 3.08 54.05 -47.39
CA ARG A 21 3.03 54.24 -45.94
C ARG A 21 2.36 53.06 -45.26
N TYR A 22 1.31 52.51 -45.87
CA TYR A 22 0.64 51.31 -45.37
C TYR A 22 1.59 50.11 -45.34
N ARG A 23 2.34 49.87 -46.44
CA ARG A 23 3.38 48.82 -46.46
C ARG A 23 4.46 49.04 -45.40
N MET A 24 4.95 50.28 -45.30
CA MET A 24 6.01 50.61 -44.35
C MET A 24 5.54 50.41 -42.90
N ALA A 25 4.30 50.78 -42.58
CA ALA A 25 3.71 50.53 -41.26
C ALA A 25 3.66 49.02 -40.94
N TRP A 26 3.32 48.17 -41.91
CA TRP A 26 3.32 46.71 -41.72
C TRP A 26 4.70 46.11 -41.48
N PHE A 27 5.77 46.69 -42.02
CA PHE A 27 7.14 46.24 -41.73
C PHE A 27 7.68 46.80 -40.41
N VAL A 28 7.41 48.07 -40.12
CA VAL A 28 8.03 48.80 -39.00
C VAL A 28 7.29 48.56 -37.69
N LEU A 29 5.96 48.52 -37.68
CA LEU A 29 5.19 48.40 -36.43
C LEU A 29 5.49 47.09 -35.66
N PRO A 30 5.56 45.90 -36.29
CA PRO A 30 5.91 44.68 -35.57
C PRO A 30 7.30 44.77 -34.94
N GLN A 31 8.28 45.32 -35.67
CA GLN A 31 9.64 45.50 -35.18
C GLN A 31 9.69 46.51 -34.03
N ALA A 32 8.98 47.63 -34.15
CA ALA A 32 8.89 48.65 -33.10
C ALA A 32 8.24 48.09 -31.84
N VAL A 33 7.19 47.27 -31.96
CA VAL A 33 6.57 46.57 -30.83
C VAL A 33 7.55 45.58 -30.20
N THR A 34 8.28 44.80 -31.01
CA THR A 34 9.31 43.88 -30.48
C THR A 34 10.41 44.65 -29.74
N CYS A 35 10.91 45.76 -30.28
CA CYS A 35 11.90 46.60 -29.62
C CYS A 35 11.37 47.25 -28.34
N ALA A 36 10.11 47.69 -28.32
CA ALA A 36 9.49 48.25 -27.13
C ALA A 36 9.30 47.19 -26.03
N VAL A 37 8.86 45.98 -26.39
CA VAL A 37 8.75 44.85 -25.45
C VAL A 37 10.13 44.44 -24.94
N ALA A 38 11.13 44.32 -25.82
CA ALA A 38 12.49 44.01 -25.42
C ALA A 38 13.08 45.09 -24.50
N GLY A 39 12.84 46.37 -24.81
CA GLY A 39 13.23 47.49 -23.96
C GLY A 39 12.54 47.47 -22.60
N LEU A 40 11.26 47.13 -22.54
CA LEU A 40 10.52 46.95 -21.29
C LEU A 40 11.07 45.76 -20.48
N CYS A 41 11.35 44.63 -21.13
CA CYS A 41 11.99 43.48 -20.50
C CYS A 41 13.37 43.82 -19.95
N LEU A 42 14.17 44.59 -20.69
CA LEU A 42 15.50 45.06 -20.26
C LEU A 42 15.41 46.08 -19.12
N ALA A 43 14.45 47.00 -19.14
CA ALA A 43 14.23 47.95 -18.06
C ALA A 43 13.76 47.24 -16.77
N LEU A 44 12.86 46.27 -16.89
CA LEU A 44 12.44 45.41 -15.78
C LEU A 44 13.62 44.56 -15.26
N ALA A 45 14.47 44.06 -16.15
CA ALA A 45 15.67 43.33 -15.78
C ALA A 45 16.73 44.23 -15.13
N ALA A 46 16.85 45.50 -15.53
CA ALA A 46 17.79 46.46 -14.95
C ALA A 46 17.40 46.89 -13.52
N HIS A 47 16.13 46.78 -13.16
CA HIS A 47 15.63 46.98 -11.79
C HIS A 47 15.66 45.71 -10.93
N GLY A 48 15.97 44.54 -11.51
CA GLY A 48 16.14 43.28 -10.79
C GLY A 48 17.61 42.86 -10.73
N GLU A 49 18.02 42.18 -9.66
CA GLU A 49 19.33 41.52 -9.59
C GLU A 49 19.34 40.28 -10.49
N TRP A 50 19.32 40.48 -11.81
CA TRP A 50 19.30 39.40 -12.80
C TRP A 50 20.62 38.61 -12.76
N GLY A 51 20.55 37.28 -12.66
CA GLY A 51 21.72 36.39 -12.68
C GLY A 51 22.30 36.01 -11.32
N ARG A 52 21.76 36.50 -10.19
CA ARG A 52 22.05 35.88 -8.88
C ARG A 52 21.18 34.63 -8.69
N PRO A 53 21.75 33.48 -8.30
CA PRO A 53 20.95 32.31 -7.97
C PRO A 53 19.98 32.67 -6.83
N ALA A 54 18.75 32.15 -6.90
CA ALA A 54 17.72 32.39 -5.88
C ALA A 54 18.15 31.90 -4.49
N THR A 55 19.10 30.96 -4.44
CA THR A 55 19.74 30.42 -3.25
C THR A 55 21.19 30.87 -3.14
N ALA A 56 21.68 31.00 -1.91
CA ALA A 56 23.04 31.43 -1.59
C ALA A 56 24.10 30.37 -1.94
N SER A 57 25.38 30.78 -1.91
CA SER A 57 26.51 29.86 -2.08
C SER A 57 26.55 28.80 -0.97
N LYS A 58 27.27 27.69 -1.19
CA LYS A 58 27.40 26.62 -0.19
C LYS A 58 28.00 27.13 1.13
N GLU A 59 28.97 28.04 1.05
CA GLU A 59 29.60 28.67 2.21
C GLU A 59 28.58 29.50 2.99
N ARG A 60 27.78 30.30 2.28
CA ARG A 60 26.76 31.14 2.91
C ARG A 60 25.64 30.30 3.52
N LEU A 61 25.24 29.20 2.88
CA LEU A 61 24.30 28.23 3.44
C LEU A 61 24.81 27.62 4.75
N ALA A 62 26.09 27.27 4.82
CA ALA A 62 26.73 26.76 6.03
C ALA A 62 26.73 27.81 7.15
N GLU A 63 27.04 29.08 6.82
CA GLU A 63 27.00 30.19 7.77
C GLU A 63 25.59 30.43 8.32
N LEU A 64 24.57 30.48 7.45
CA LEU A 64 23.17 30.64 7.86
C LEU A 64 22.68 29.48 8.73
N THR A 65 23.14 28.26 8.43
CA THR A 65 22.87 27.07 9.25
C THR A 65 23.52 27.19 10.63
N ALA A 66 24.76 27.67 10.70
CA ALA A 66 25.44 27.92 11.98
C ALA A 66 24.74 29.01 12.80
N LEU A 67 24.27 30.08 12.15
CA LEU A 67 23.47 31.13 12.81
C LEU A 67 22.20 30.57 13.43
N ARG A 68 21.42 29.80 12.65
CA ARG A 68 20.21 29.12 13.13
C ARG A 68 20.52 28.20 14.31
N ASP A 69 21.56 27.38 14.20
CA ASP A 69 21.90 26.42 15.24
C ASP A 69 22.34 27.10 16.53
N ARG A 70 23.14 28.19 16.45
CA ARG A 70 23.47 28.99 17.64
C ARG A 70 22.23 29.66 18.24
N ALA A 71 21.38 30.25 17.41
CA ALA A 71 20.14 30.86 17.87
C ALA A 71 19.23 29.83 18.56
N GLY A 72 19.01 28.68 17.94
CA GLY A 72 18.07 27.67 18.40
C GLY A 72 18.58 26.73 19.50
N LYS A 73 19.85 26.33 19.47
CA LYS A 73 20.42 25.35 20.42
C LYS A 73 21.07 26.03 21.62
N SER A 74 21.71 27.18 21.44
CA SER A 74 22.35 27.93 22.54
C SER A 74 21.55 29.14 23.04
N GLY A 75 20.52 29.58 22.30
CA GLY A 75 19.79 30.80 22.65
C GLY A 75 20.55 32.08 22.32
N ASP A 76 21.50 32.01 21.37
CA ASP A 76 22.30 33.15 20.93
C ASP A 76 21.39 34.18 20.24
N ARG A 77 21.07 35.24 20.96
CA ARG A 77 20.16 36.29 20.51
C ARG A 77 20.77 37.13 19.38
N LYS A 78 22.10 37.30 19.38
CA LYS A 78 22.81 38.01 18.31
C LYS A 78 22.74 37.21 17.01
N ALA A 79 22.98 35.90 17.07
CA ALA A 79 22.83 35.04 15.90
C ALA A 79 21.38 35.05 15.35
N PHE A 80 20.38 35.10 16.24
CA PHE A 80 18.98 35.23 15.85
C PHE A 80 18.69 36.57 15.14
N GLU A 81 19.20 37.68 15.66
CA GLU A 81 19.06 39.02 15.07
C GLU A 81 19.76 39.11 13.71
N GLU A 82 20.97 38.57 13.58
CA GLU A 82 21.72 38.50 12.32
C GLU A 82 20.96 37.67 11.26
N LEU A 83 20.42 36.52 11.65
CA LEU A 83 19.61 35.69 10.77
C LEU A 83 18.30 36.40 10.37
N SER A 84 17.65 37.07 11.32
CA SER A 84 16.44 37.86 11.07
C SER A 84 16.68 39.02 10.12
N ALA A 85 17.81 39.72 10.28
CA ALA A 85 18.20 40.80 9.39
C ALA A 85 18.51 40.29 7.97
N ALA A 86 19.10 39.09 7.85
CA ALA A 86 19.31 38.46 6.54
C ALA A 86 17.99 38.09 5.86
N ALA A 87 17.04 37.51 6.59
CA ALA A 87 15.69 37.23 6.08
C ALA A 87 14.95 38.51 5.66
N ALA A 88 15.05 39.60 6.44
CA ALA A 88 14.46 40.90 6.12
C ALA A 88 15.05 41.56 4.85
N ARG A 89 16.27 41.17 4.47
CA ARG A 89 16.89 41.55 3.18
C ARG A 89 16.51 40.60 2.04
N ASN A 90 15.42 39.85 2.18
CA ASN A 90 14.91 38.89 1.20
C ASN A 90 15.90 37.77 0.83
N GLN A 91 16.83 37.42 1.73
CA GLN A 91 17.66 36.22 1.52
C GLN A 91 16.79 34.98 1.77
N ILE A 92 16.45 34.26 0.70
CA ILE A 92 15.53 33.11 0.72
C ILE A 92 15.98 32.06 1.74
N ASP A 93 17.23 31.62 1.70
CA ASP A 93 17.71 30.57 2.61
C ASP A 93 17.71 31.03 4.07
N ALA A 94 17.97 32.32 4.31
CA ALA A 94 17.92 32.90 5.65
C ALA A 94 16.48 32.90 6.19
N SER A 95 15.51 33.25 5.34
CA SER A 95 14.08 33.14 5.65
C SER A 95 13.70 31.70 5.97
N THR A 96 14.14 30.73 5.17
CA THR A 96 13.88 29.30 5.44
C THR A 96 14.51 28.85 6.75
N LYS A 97 15.76 29.21 7.04
CA LYS A 97 16.39 28.86 8.33
C LYS A 97 15.69 29.56 9.50
N LEU A 98 15.30 30.82 9.36
CA LEU A 98 14.55 31.54 10.39
C LEU A 98 13.18 30.91 10.63
N GLY A 99 12.52 30.45 9.57
CA GLY A 99 11.24 29.74 9.63
C GLY A 99 11.29 28.57 10.61
N THR A 100 12.37 27.78 10.59
CA THR A 100 12.54 26.63 11.52
C THR A 100 12.65 27.01 13.00
N LEU A 101 12.90 28.28 13.32
CA LEU A 101 12.89 28.77 14.70
C LEU A 101 11.49 29.22 15.14
N TYR A 102 10.59 29.53 14.21
CA TYR A 102 9.17 29.81 14.50
C TYR A 102 8.29 28.57 14.38
N ASP A 103 8.73 27.58 13.59
CA ASP A 103 7.98 26.36 13.30
C ASP A 103 7.83 25.47 14.54
N PRO A 104 6.59 25.27 15.03
CA PRO A 104 6.32 24.42 16.19
C PRO A 104 6.76 22.96 15.97
N LEU A 105 6.79 22.50 14.72
CA LEU A 105 7.13 21.12 14.36
C LEU A 105 8.64 20.85 14.37
N THR A 106 9.46 21.89 14.37
CA THR A 106 10.92 21.81 14.51
C THR A 106 11.43 22.33 15.85
N ALA A 107 10.55 22.91 16.68
CA ALA A 107 10.88 23.41 18.01
C ALA A 107 11.66 22.41 18.89
N PRO A 108 11.38 21.08 18.88
CA PRO A 108 12.16 20.10 19.66
C PRO A 108 13.66 20.05 19.31
N TYR A 109 14.04 20.42 18.08
CA TYR A 109 15.44 20.48 17.65
C TYR A 109 16.15 21.77 18.11
N PHE A 110 15.40 22.76 18.57
CA PHE A 110 15.86 24.10 18.95
C PHE A 110 15.31 24.52 20.32
N PRO A 111 15.66 23.80 21.40
CA PRO A 111 15.04 23.98 22.72
C PRO A 111 15.30 25.34 23.38
N LYS A 112 16.29 26.10 22.90
CA LYS A 112 16.65 27.42 23.43
C LYS A 112 16.33 28.57 22.46
N LYS A 113 15.55 28.30 21.40
CA LYS A 113 15.21 29.32 20.41
C LYS A 113 14.55 30.55 21.07
N PRO A 114 14.95 31.77 20.70
CA PRO A 114 14.41 33.01 21.31
C PRO A 114 13.05 33.43 20.72
N SER A 115 12.52 32.67 19.76
CA SER A 115 11.26 32.92 19.07
C SER A 115 10.11 32.07 19.62
N PRO A 116 8.87 32.61 19.66
CA PRO A 116 7.69 31.81 19.96
C PRO A 116 7.38 30.80 18.86
N ASP A 117 6.57 29.80 19.20
CA ASP A 117 5.97 28.87 18.25
C ASP A 117 4.83 29.57 17.50
N ASP A 118 4.94 29.65 16.17
CA ASP A 118 4.00 30.38 15.31
C ASP A 118 3.96 29.77 13.90
N PHE A 119 2.92 28.97 13.64
CA PHE A 119 2.68 28.36 12.33
C PHE A 119 2.53 29.38 11.20
N SER A 120 1.88 30.52 11.45
CA SER A 120 1.61 31.53 10.41
C SER A 120 2.91 32.19 9.98
N ARG A 121 3.75 32.53 10.95
CA ARG A 121 5.06 33.11 10.70
C ARG A 121 6.01 32.12 10.03
N ALA A 122 6.02 30.85 10.46
CA ALA A 122 6.79 29.81 9.79
C ALA A 122 6.36 29.64 8.32
N THR A 123 5.05 29.56 8.07
CA THR A 123 4.46 29.44 6.71
C THR A 123 4.88 30.61 5.82
N ALA A 124 4.82 31.85 6.32
CA ALA A 124 5.25 33.03 5.58
C ALA A 124 6.75 33.01 5.25
N LEU A 125 7.58 32.53 6.19
CA LEU A 125 9.03 32.45 6.02
C LEU A 125 9.48 31.35 5.05
N TYR A 126 8.77 30.22 5.01
CA TYR A 126 9.05 29.14 4.04
C TYR A 126 8.53 29.44 2.62
N GLY A 127 7.50 30.29 2.50
CA GLY A 127 6.82 30.59 1.23
C GLY A 127 7.76 30.94 0.07
N PRO A 128 8.65 31.95 0.22
CA PRO A 128 9.59 32.34 -0.83
C PRO A 128 10.54 31.21 -1.25
N GLY A 129 11.07 30.44 -0.30
CA GLY A 129 11.96 29.31 -0.59
C GLY A 129 11.26 28.20 -1.34
N ALA A 130 10.03 27.84 -0.91
CA ALA A 130 9.25 26.83 -1.60
C ALA A 130 8.89 27.25 -3.03
N ALA A 131 8.57 28.54 -3.25
CA ALA A 131 8.32 29.08 -4.58
C ALA A 131 9.57 29.07 -5.48
N ALA A 132 10.76 29.22 -4.89
CA ALA A 132 12.04 29.14 -5.58
C ALA A 132 12.54 27.70 -5.80
N GLY A 133 11.82 26.68 -5.30
CA GLY A 133 12.22 25.27 -5.40
C GLY A 133 13.28 24.84 -4.38
N GLU A 134 13.50 25.60 -3.29
CA GLU A 134 14.38 25.16 -2.19
C GLU A 134 13.72 23.96 -1.50
N LEU A 135 14.33 22.77 -1.63
CA LEU A 135 13.75 21.52 -1.16
C LEU A 135 13.38 21.56 0.33
N LEU A 136 14.25 22.09 1.19
CA LEU A 136 13.97 22.23 2.62
C LEU A 136 12.73 23.09 2.87
N ALA A 137 12.58 24.19 2.15
CA ALA A 137 11.42 25.06 2.29
C ALA A 137 10.15 24.38 1.78
N VAL A 138 10.21 23.64 0.67
CA VAL A 138 9.09 22.81 0.16
C VAL A 138 8.66 21.80 1.22
N THR A 139 9.60 21.02 1.76
CA THR A 139 9.35 20.01 2.80
C THR A 139 8.70 20.63 4.05
N ARG A 140 9.29 21.72 4.58
CA ARG A 140 8.79 22.33 5.82
C ARG A 140 7.46 23.04 5.62
N LEU A 141 7.28 23.73 4.50
CA LEU A 141 6.00 24.36 4.16
C LEU A 141 4.89 23.31 4.01
N ALA A 142 5.17 22.19 3.34
CA ALA A 142 4.23 21.10 3.24
C ALA A 142 3.85 20.54 4.63
N ASP A 143 4.85 20.33 5.50
CA ASP A 143 4.65 19.77 6.83
C ASP A 143 3.77 20.68 7.71
N VAL A 144 4.04 22.00 7.73
CA VAL A 144 3.22 22.96 8.51
C VAL A 144 1.82 23.16 7.94
N LEU A 145 1.65 23.16 6.61
CA LEU A 145 0.33 23.32 5.98
C LEU A 145 -0.58 22.10 6.18
N LEU A 146 0.02 20.92 6.31
CA LEU A 146 -0.68 19.66 6.55
C LEU A 146 -0.84 19.33 8.04
N ASP A 147 -0.41 20.21 8.95
CA ASP A 147 -0.55 19.97 10.37
C ASP A 147 -1.95 20.37 10.87
N PRO A 148 -2.68 19.48 11.56
CA PRO A 148 -4.01 19.80 12.06
C PRO A 148 -4.00 20.88 13.15
N ALA A 149 -2.87 21.13 13.82
CA ALA A 149 -2.75 22.21 14.79
C ALA A 149 -2.59 23.60 14.13
N ASN A 150 -2.34 23.65 12.82
CA ASN A 150 -2.24 24.90 12.08
C ASN A 150 -3.64 25.35 11.61
N SER A 151 -4.22 26.34 12.28
CA SER A 151 -5.51 26.92 11.91
C SER A 151 -5.52 27.58 10.52
N ASN A 152 -4.35 27.93 9.99
CA ASN A 152 -4.14 28.50 8.65
C ASN A 152 -3.57 27.46 7.67
N GLY A 153 -3.78 26.17 7.95
CA GLY A 153 -3.40 25.08 7.06
C GLY A 153 -4.11 25.17 5.70
N ASP A 154 -3.49 24.58 4.67
CA ASP A 154 -4.04 24.48 3.32
C ASP A 154 -3.77 23.08 2.81
N LEU A 155 -4.78 22.21 2.90
CA LEU A 155 -4.66 20.80 2.54
C LEU A 155 -4.21 20.62 1.08
N LYS A 156 -4.83 21.34 0.13
CA LYS A 156 -4.54 21.18 -1.30
C LYS A 156 -3.14 21.66 -1.64
N ARG A 157 -2.72 22.80 -1.08
CA ARG A 157 -1.37 23.31 -1.29
C ARG A 157 -0.33 22.44 -0.60
N GLY A 158 -0.59 22.04 0.65
CA GLY A 158 0.29 21.17 1.43
C GLY A 158 0.52 19.82 0.74
N CYS A 159 -0.56 19.16 0.28
CA CYS A 159 -0.46 17.89 -0.43
C CYS A 159 0.29 18.00 -1.76
N ARG A 160 0.08 19.07 -2.53
CA ARG A 160 0.86 19.32 -3.75
C ARG A 160 2.34 19.53 -3.47
N LEU A 161 2.69 20.31 -2.44
CA LEU A 161 4.09 20.50 -2.05
C LEU A 161 4.72 19.21 -1.53
N ALA A 162 3.99 18.40 -0.78
CA ALA A 162 4.44 17.08 -0.33
C ALA A 162 4.68 16.13 -1.52
N GLN A 163 3.82 16.19 -2.55
CA GLN A 163 4.01 15.47 -3.81
C GLN A 163 5.27 15.95 -4.53
N THR A 164 5.46 17.26 -4.70
CA THR A 164 6.67 17.84 -5.29
C THR A 164 7.93 17.39 -4.54
N TRP A 165 7.87 17.35 -3.21
CA TRP A 165 8.98 16.90 -2.39
C TRP A 165 9.34 15.42 -2.62
N ILE A 166 8.36 14.51 -2.69
CA ILE A 166 8.65 13.08 -2.85
C ILE A 166 9.11 12.71 -4.27
N ASP A 167 8.70 13.50 -5.26
CA ASP A 167 9.08 13.33 -6.66
C ASP A 167 10.46 13.94 -6.97
N ASP A 168 11.04 14.73 -6.05
CA ASP A 168 12.34 15.36 -6.24
C ASP A 168 13.49 14.32 -6.26
N PRO A 169 14.41 14.38 -7.25
CA PRO A 169 15.53 13.44 -7.35
C PRO A 169 16.45 13.39 -6.11
N GLU A 170 16.62 14.51 -5.41
CA GLU A 170 17.42 14.55 -4.17
C GLU A 170 16.72 13.76 -3.06
N THR A 171 15.40 13.80 -2.97
CA THR A 171 14.61 12.96 -2.05
C THR A 171 14.70 11.49 -2.42
N LEU A 172 14.62 11.14 -3.71
CA LEU A 172 14.79 9.75 -4.15
C LEU A 172 16.17 9.19 -3.76
N ASN A 173 17.22 10.01 -3.89
CA ASN A 173 18.58 9.64 -3.50
C ASN A 173 18.78 9.54 -1.98
N ARG A 174 18.23 10.49 -1.21
CA ARG A 174 18.37 10.52 0.25
C ARG A 174 17.38 9.63 0.97
N THR A 175 16.37 9.12 0.26
CA THR A 175 15.17 8.47 0.79
C THR A 175 14.36 9.37 1.73
N ILE A 176 13.24 8.88 2.24
CA ILE A 176 12.36 9.60 3.20
C ILE A 176 12.95 9.76 4.63
N THR A 177 14.23 9.46 4.83
CA THR A 177 14.88 9.47 6.16
C THR A 177 14.89 10.87 6.76
N GLY A 178 14.42 11.01 8.00
CA GLY A 178 14.29 12.30 8.69
C GLY A 178 13.04 13.09 8.32
N GLU A 179 12.25 12.60 7.36
CA GLU A 179 11.00 13.20 6.89
C GLU A 179 9.82 12.23 7.01
N GLU A 180 9.88 11.33 8.00
CA GLU A 180 8.89 10.29 8.24
C GLU A 180 7.51 10.90 8.53
N ARG A 181 7.46 12.02 9.27
CA ARG A 181 6.22 12.74 9.57
C ARG A 181 5.53 13.26 8.31
N LEU A 182 6.27 13.93 7.41
CA LEU A 182 5.71 14.44 6.17
C LEU A 182 5.27 13.30 5.25
N THR A 183 6.02 12.20 5.23
CA THR A 183 5.67 11.00 4.45
C THR A 183 4.30 10.43 4.86
N VAL A 184 4.04 10.33 6.17
CA VAL A 184 2.73 9.88 6.66
C VAL A 184 1.62 10.90 6.34
N LYS A 185 1.91 12.20 6.40
CA LYS A 185 0.96 13.25 5.98
C LYS A 185 0.63 13.14 4.49
N LEU A 186 1.61 12.87 3.63
CA LEU A 186 1.40 12.60 2.20
C LEU A 186 0.57 11.34 1.97
N ALA A 187 0.79 10.28 2.74
CA ALA A 187 -0.05 9.07 2.66
C ALA A 187 -1.54 9.39 2.86
N LYS A 188 -1.87 10.26 3.82
CA LYS A 188 -3.24 10.74 4.03
C LYS A 188 -3.78 11.51 2.83
N CYS A 189 -2.95 12.32 2.16
CA CYS A 189 -3.37 13.04 0.95
C CYS A 189 -3.89 12.10 -0.16
N TYR A 190 -3.34 10.90 -0.30
CA TYR A 190 -3.79 9.95 -1.33
C TYR A 190 -5.13 9.26 -1.05
N VAL A 191 -5.69 9.43 0.14
CA VAL A 191 -6.98 8.82 0.53
C VAL A 191 -8.06 9.83 0.88
N HIS A 192 -7.71 11.12 0.97
CA HIS A 192 -8.66 12.21 1.13
C HIS A 192 -8.95 12.89 -0.22
N PRO A 193 -10.20 12.85 -0.73
CA PRO A 193 -10.56 13.50 -2.00
C PRO A 193 -10.30 15.01 -2.04
N GLU A 194 -10.38 15.67 -0.88
CA GLU A 194 -10.16 17.11 -0.74
C GLU A 194 -8.70 17.53 -0.92
N SER A 195 -7.76 16.57 -0.93
CA SER A 195 -6.32 16.83 -1.11
C SER A 195 -5.98 17.42 -2.48
N GLY A 196 -6.83 17.21 -3.48
CA GLY A 196 -6.55 17.58 -4.86
C GLY A 196 -5.50 16.68 -5.55
N LEU A 197 -5.00 15.63 -4.89
CA LEU A 197 -4.19 14.60 -5.52
C LEU A 197 -5.06 13.46 -6.05
N PRO A 198 -4.63 12.76 -7.12
CA PRO A 198 -5.26 11.52 -7.55
C PRO A 198 -5.28 10.51 -6.40
N GLN A 199 -6.45 9.95 -6.11
CA GLN A 199 -6.61 9.01 -5.01
C GLN A 199 -5.85 7.72 -5.32
N ASN A 200 -4.95 7.33 -4.43
CA ASN A 200 -4.15 6.11 -4.56
C ASN A 200 -3.92 5.45 -3.20
N PRO A 201 -4.90 4.68 -2.69
CA PRO A 201 -4.80 4.04 -1.38
C PRO A 201 -3.63 3.05 -1.26
N VAL A 202 -3.27 2.36 -2.34
CA VAL A 202 -2.12 1.41 -2.31
C VAL A 202 -0.82 2.17 -2.09
N ARG A 203 -0.62 3.30 -2.78
CA ARG A 203 0.53 4.19 -2.55
C ARG A 203 0.54 4.75 -1.13
N ALA A 204 -0.62 5.08 -0.58
CA ALA A 204 -0.73 5.48 0.83
C ALA A 204 -0.22 4.38 1.78
N GLY A 205 -0.60 3.13 1.54
CA GLY A 205 -0.13 1.97 2.29
C GLY A 205 1.37 1.75 2.17
N GLU A 206 1.93 1.89 0.98
CA GLU A 206 3.38 1.83 0.72
C GLU A 206 4.15 2.87 1.54
N LEU A 207 3.69 4.11 1.55
CA LEU A 207 4.35 5.18 2.31
C LEU A 207 4.32 4.94 3.82
N VAL A 208 3.19 4.47 4.36
CA VAL A 208 3.08 4.14 5.79
C VAL A 208 4.01 3.00 6.18
N THR A 209 4.04 1.92 5.40
CA THR A 209 4.90 0.76 5.68
C THR A 209 6.39 1.08 5.51
N ALA A 210 6.77 1.91 4.54
CA ALA A 210 8.14 2.41 4.37
C ALA A 210 8.64 3.21 5.59
N VAL A 211 7.74 3.94 6.25
CA VAL A 211 8.05 4.66 7.50
C VAL A 211 8.10 3.70 8.70
N LEU A 212 7.24 2.68 8.76
CA LEU A 212 7.28 1.67 9.81
C LEU A 212 8.60 0.90 9.81
N TRP A 213 9.13 0.55 8.63
CA TRP A 213 10.43 -0.12 8.50
C TRP A 213 11.59 0.68 9.12
N ARG A 214 11.46 2.01 9.18
CA ARG A 214 12.41 2.94 9.83
C ARG A 214 12.22 3.05 11.34
N LYS A 215 11.24 2.36 11.91
CA LYS A 215 10.92 2.36 13.34
C LYS A 215 10.59 3.74 13.89
N HIS A 216 10.00 4.61 13.07
CA HIS A 216 9.57 5.94 13.51
C HIS A 216 8.50 5.80 14.59
N ARG A 217 8.84 6.19 15.83
CA ARG A 217 8.04 5.91 17.01
C ARG A 217 6.60 6.47 16.93
N PRO A 218 6.38 7.72 16.50
CA PRO A 218 5.02 8.23 16.31
C PRO A 218 4.18 7.43 15.31
N THR A 219 4.81 6.90 14.25
CA THR A 219 4.09 6.07 13.26
C THR A 219 3.76 4.69 13.84
N ILE A 220 4.68 4.08 14.59
CA ILE A 220 4.41 2.85 15.34
C ILE A 220 3.22 3.07 16.28
N ASP A 221 3.23 4.13 17.08
CA ASP A 221 2.16 4.39 18.02
C ASP A 221 0.82 4.64 17.30
N ALA A 222 0.82 5.38 16.18
CA ALA A 222 -0.37 5.66 15.40
C ALA A 222 -0.96 4.43 14.69
N PHE A 223 -0.13 3.57 14.09
CA PHE A 223 -0.58 2.49 13.20
C PHE A 223 -0.50 1.09 13.80
N ILE A 224 0.17 0.90 14.93
CA ILE A 224 0.20 -0.38 15.65
C ILE A 224 -0.63 -0.27 16.92
N ASN A 225 -0.37 0.73 17.75
CA ASN A 225 -1.02 0.86 19.05
C ASN A 225 -2.41 1.52 18.95
N ASN A 226 -2.63 2.38 17.95
CA ASN A 226 -3.87 3.14 17.78
C ASN A 226 -4.47 3.04 16.37
N LEU A 227 -4.35 1.86 15.74
CA LEU A 227 -4.80 1.64 14.36
C LEU A 227 -6.29 1.93 14.16
N GLY A 228 -7.13 1.65 15.16
CA GLY A 228 -8.57 1.87 15.10
C GLY A 228 -9.00 3.34 14.99
N ALA A 229 -8.09 4.29 15.30
CA ALA A 229 -8.35 5.73 15.15
C ALA A 229 -7.91 6.28 13.79
N GLN A 230 -7.32 5.45 12.92
CA GLN A 230 -6.90 5.87 11.58
C GLN A 230 -8.09 5.92 10.62
N ASP A 231 -7.97 6.75 9.58
CA ASP A 231 -8.96 6.85 8.52
C ASP A 231 -9.19 5.47 7.87
N PRO A 232 -10.44 4.98 7.76
CA PRO A 232 -10.74 3.69 7.14
C PRO A 232 -10.16 3.54 5.73
N ALA A 233 -10.18 4.60 4.91
CA ALA A 233 -9.61 4.57 3.56
C ALA A 233 -8.08 4.40 3.58
N LEU A 234 -7.40 4.99 4.57
CA LEU A 234 -5.98 4.76 4.81
C LEU A 234 -5.71 3.33 5.24
N VAL A 235 -6.51 2.80 6.17
CA VAL A 235 -6.41 1.40 6.62
C VAL A 235 -6.64 0.44 5.46
N THR A 236 -7.64 0.70 4.60
CA THR A 236 -7.87 -0.09 3.38
C THR A 236 -6.66 -0.04 2.44
N GLY A 237 -6.04 1.13 2.29
CA GLY A 237 -4.82 1.29 1.51
C GLY A 237 -3.66 0.44 2.00
N ILE A 238 -3.44 0.42 3.32
CA ILE A 238 -2.43 -0.41 3.98
C ILE A 238 -2.74 -1.90 3.79
N GLN A 239 -4.00 -2.31 4.01
CA GLN A 239 -4.44 -3.69 3.81
C GLN A 239 -4.18 -4.17 2.38
N ARG A 240 -4.55 -3.37 1.36
CA ARG A 240 -4.29 -3.71 -0.05
C ARG A 240 -2.80 -3.82 -0.34
N HIS A 241 -2.01 -2.81 0.06
CA HIS A 241 -0.57 -2.82 -0.15
C HIS A 241 0.10 -4.08 0.40
N LEU A 242 -0.24 -4.46 1.65
CA LEU A 242 0.30 -5.66 2.27
C LEU A 242 -0.26 -6.95 1.63
N ALA A 243 -1.53 -6.96 1.22
CA ALA A 243 -2.14 -8.11 0.55
C ALA A 243 -1.50 -8.39 -0.83
N GLU A 244 -1.24 -7.34 -1.61
CA GLU A 244 -0.54 -7.44 -2.91
C GLU A 244 0.88 -8.00 -2.77
N GLN A 245 1.53 -7.77 -1.63
CA GLN A 245 2.83 -8.35 -1.30
C GLN A 245 2.74 -9.76 -0.68
N GLY A 246 1.54 -10.30 -0.47
CA GLY A 246 1.33 -11.57 0.24
C GLY A 246 1.64 -11.50 1.74
N ARG A 247 1.74 -10.30 2.31
CA ARG A 247 2.12 -10.03 3.71
C ARG A 247 0.91 -9.79 4.61
N TYR A 248 -0.29 -9.81 4.04
CA TYR A 248 -1.57 -9.71 4.73
C TYR A 248 -2.62 -10.59 4.03
N ILE A 249 -3.29 -11.46 4.78
CA ILE A 249 -4.29 -12.43 4.26
C ILE A 249 -5.70 -12.12 4.80
N GLY A 250 -5.85 -11.09 5.63
CA GLY A 250 -7.14 -10.69 6.18
C GLY A 250 -8.02 -9.91 5.20
N LEU A 251 -9.24 -9.58 5.64
CA LEU A 251 -10.20 -8.80 4.85
C LEU A 251 -9.69 -7.38 4.59
N VAL A 252 -9.88 -6.92 3.36
CA VAL A 252 -9.62 -5.54 2.95
C VAL A 252 -10.90 -4.72 3.15
N ASP A 253 -11.17 -4.35 4.40
CA ASP A 253 -12.42 -3.72 4.84
C ASP A 253 -12.24 -2.33 5.50
N GLY A 254 -11.00 -1.84 5.58
CA GLY A 254 -10.66 -0.57 6.24
C GLY A 254 -10.79 -0.59 7.76
N ARG A 255 -10.95 -1.78 8.38
CA ARG A 255 -11.05 -1.92 9.84
C ARG A 255 -9.75 -2.44 10.42
N ALA A 256 -9.39 -1.89 11.58
CA ALA A 256 -8.32 -2.45 12.39
C ALA A 256 -8.69 -3.89 12.78
N ASN A 257 -7.76 -4.82 12.55
CA ASN A 257 -7.90 -6.21 12.97
C ASN A 257 -6.54 -6.77 13.42
N PRO A 258 -6.53 -7.83 14.26
CA PRO A 258 -5.29 -8.39 14.79
C PRO A 258 -4.29 -8.80 13.72
N ALA A 259 -4.75 -9.39 12.61
CA ALA A 259 -3.87 -9.82 11.52
C ALA A 259 -3.13 -8.63 10.87
N LEU A 260 -3.81 -7.49 10.72
CA LEU A 260 -3.21 -6.27 10.19
C LEU A 260 -2.22 -5.67 11.19
N ILE A 261 -2.55 -5.65 12.47
CA ILE A 261 -1.64 -5.18 13.54
C ILE A 261 -0.37 -6.04 13.54
N THR A 262 -0.48 -7.36 13.47
CA THR A 262 0.67 -8.27 13.39
C THR A 262 1.51 -7.99 12.15
N ALA A 263 0.89 -7.81 10.98
CA ALA A 263 1.62 -7.48 9.75
C ALA A 263 2.40 -6.16 9.90
N LEU A 264 1.79 -5.13 10.50
CA LEU A 264 2.45 -3.84 10.75
C LEU A 264 3.57 -3.92 11.79
N GLN A 265 3.43 -4.76 12.82
CA GLN A 265 4.51 -5.05 13.76
C GLN A 265 5.70 -5.73 13.07
N VAL A 266 5.42 -6.60 12.10
CA VAL A 266 6.45 -7.23 11.26
C VAL A 266 7.14 -6.19 10.37
N GLU A 267 6.40 -5.27 9.73
CA GLU A 267 6.98 -4.13 9.00
C GLU A 267 7.94 -3.32 9.89
N ALA A 268 7.50 -3.06 11.14
CA ALA A 268 8.29 -2.31 12.11
C ALA A 268 9.47 -3.09 12.70
N GLY A 269 9.65 -4.36 12.34
CA GLY A 269 10.73 -5.21 12.85
C GLY A 269 10.72 -5.37 14.37
N ILE A 270 9.53 -5.34 15.00
CA ILE A 270 9.34 -5.58 16.43
C ILE A 270 9.56 -7.07 16.68
N LYS A 271 10.46 -7.42 17.62
CA LYS A 271 10.91 -8.81 17.83
C LYS A 271 10.06 -9.60 18.84
N ASP A 272 9.28 -8.91 19.66
CA ASP A 272 8.31 -9.48 20.61
C ASP A 272 6.88 -9.13 20.18
N THR A 273 6.58 -9.32 18.90
CA THR A 273 5.19 -9.30 18.44
C THR A 273 4.43 -10.35 19.24
N VAL A 274 3.25 -10.02 19.78
CA VAL A 274 2.26 -11.04 20.14
C VAL A 274 1.77 -11.63 18.82
N ALA A 275 2.63 -12.43 18.22
CA ALA A 275 2.40 -13.18 17.02
C ALA A 275 2.51 -14.64 17.43
N THR A 276 1.51 -15.40 17.03
CA THR A 276 1.74 -16.78 16.62
C THR A 276 3.04 -16.88 15.81
N PRO A 277 3.78 -18.00 15.92
CA PRO A 277 5.20 -18.06 15.54
C PRO A 277 5.44 -17.60 14.10
N ARG A 278 6.47 -16.77 13.88
CA ARG A 278 7.06 -16.53 12.55
C ARG A 278 7.56 -17.87 11.98
N PRO A 279 7.17 -18.27 10.76
CA PRO A 279 7.98 -19.19 9.98
C PRO A 279 9.23 -18.45 9.47
N GLU A 280 10.38 -19.12 9.53
CA GLU A 280 11.66 -18.65 8.99
C GLU A 280 11.55 -18.19 7.53
N PRO A 281 12.42 -17.26 7.05
CA PRO A 281 12.44 -16.83 5.66
C PRO A 281 12.79 -18.03 4.76
N ARG A 282 11.75 -18.66 4.22
CA ARG A 282 11.88 -19.78 3.28
C ARG A 282 12.35 -19.20 1.94
N ARG A 283 13.45 -19.72 1.39
CA ARG A 283 13.76 -19.57 -0.05
C ARG A 283 12.47 -19.86 -0.81
N VAL A 284 12.08 -18.97 -1.72
CA VAL A 284 10.90 -19.16 -2.56
C VAL A 284 11.19 -20.34 -3.50
N THR A 285 10.90 -21.55 -3.03
CA THR A 285 10.46 -22.64 -3.90
C THR A 285 9.06 -22.27 -4.40
N PRO A 286 8.74 -22.44 -5.69
CA PRO A 286 7.44 -22.05 -6.23
C PRO A 286 6.29 -22.62 -5.37
N SER A 287 5.49 -21.76 -4.72
CA SER A 287 4.29 -22.22 -4.01
C SER A 287 3.15 -22.30 -5.02
N GLY A 288 3.03 -23.48 -5.62
CA GLY A 288 1.96 -23.86 -6.53
C GLY A 288 2.31 -25.23 -7.11
N PRO A 289 1.32 -26.01 -7.53
CA PRO A 289 1.58 -27.33 -8.09
C PRO A 289 2.59 -27.21 -9.22
N ASP A 290 3.58 -28.11 -9.24
CA ASP A 290 4.64 -28.16 -10.25
C ASP A 290 4.04 -27.87 -11.65
N PRO A 291 4.47 -26.78 -12.33
CA PRO A 291 3.91 -26.38 -13.61
C PRO A 291 3.91 -27.51 -14.64
N GLU A 292 4.91 -28.38 -14.61
CA GLU A 292 5.01 -29.52 -15.52
C GLU A 292 3.94 -30.56 -15.19
N VAL A 293 3.76 -30.89 -13.90
CA VAL A 293 2.73 -31.83 -13.44
C VAL A 293 1.33 -31.27 -13.71
N ARG A 294 1.13 -29.95 -13.56
CA ARG A 294 -0.13 -29.28 -13.87
C ARG A 294 -0.45 -29.30 -15.37
N ALA A 295 0.54 -29.04 -16.22
CA ALA A 295 0.38 -29.14 -17.68
C ALA A 295 0.07 -30.58 -18.09
N LEU A 296 0.78 -31.55 -17.49
CA LEU A 296 0.54 -32.98 -17.69
C LEU A 296 -0.88 -33.39 -17.27
N ALA A 297 -1.39 -32.87 -16.14
CA ALA A 297 -2.76 -33.09 -15.69
C ALA A 297 -3.81 -32.53 -16.65
N GLY A 298 -3.56 -31.36 -17.23
CA GLY A 298 -4.41 -30.80 -18.28
C GLY A 298 -4.48 -31.71 -19.51
N ALA A 299 -3.33 -32.21 -19.97
CA ALA A 299 -3.24 -33.12 -21.11
C ALA A 299 -3.84 -34.51 -20.81
N ALA A 300 -3.71 -35.01 -19.59
CA ALA A 300 -4.20 -36.32 -19.16
C ALA A 300 -5.72 -36.49 -19.31
N ARG A 301 -6.46 -35.40 -19.44
CA ARG A 301 -7.88 -35.46 -19.80
C ARG A 301 -8.05 -36.15 -21.16
N THR A 302 -7.42 -35.64 -22.22
CA THR A 302 -7.67 -36.15 -23.57
C THR A 302 -6.62 -37.14 -24.09
N ASP A 303 -5.49 -37.30 -23.39
CA ASP A 303 -4.36 -38.13 -23.82
C ASP A 303 -4.05 -39.26 -22.82
N ARG A 304 -4.16 -40.52 -23.29
CA ARG A 304 -3.86 -41.73 -22.50
C ARG A 304 -2.40 -41.85 -22.09
N GLN A 305 -1.46 -41.35 -22.90
CA GLN A 305 -0.04 -41.36 -22.54
C GLN A 305 0.25 -40.35 -21.44
N ALA A 306 -0.36 -39.15 -21.52
CA ALA A 306 -0.28 -38.16 -20.45
C ALA A 306 -0.90 -38.68 -19.16
N LEU A 307 -2.05 -39.37 -19.23
CA LEU A 307 -2.67 -40.04 -18.08
C LEU A 307 -1.76 -41.09 -17.46
N ALA A 308 -1.14 -41.96 -18.27
CA ALA A 308 -0.22 -42.98 -17.78
C ALA A 308 1.01 -42.38 -17.09
N ARG A 309 1.55 -41.28 -17.62
CA ARG A 309 2.66 -40.53 -17.01
C ARG A 309 2.24 -39.87 -15.70
N LEU A 310 1.08 -39.22 -15.66
CA LEU A 310 0.54 -38.61 -14.44
C LEU A 310 0.32 -39.66 -13.36
N LYS A 311 -0.25 -40.82 -13.72
CA LYS A 311 -0.42 -41.97 -12.84
C LYS A 311 0.91 -42.46 -12.29
N SER A 312 1.92 -42.63 -13.15
CA SER A 312 3.25 -43.08 -12.75
C SER A 312 3.90 -42.12 -11.75
N LEU A 313 3.77 -40.80 -11.95
CA LEU A 313 4.25 -39.79 -10.98
C LEU A 313 3.48 -39.86 -9.64
N ALA A 314 2.17 -40.10 -9.69
CA ALA A 314 1.36 -40.29 -8.49
C ALA A 314 1.73 -41.59 -7.75
N GLU A 315 2.04 -42.67 -8.48
CA GLU A 315 2.53 -43.93 -7.93
C GLU A 315 3.92 -43.79 -7.30
N SER A 316 4.79 -42.93 -7.85
CA SER A 316 6.09 -42.60 -7.27
C SER A 316 6.01 -41.62 -6.08
N GLY A 317 4.81 -41.23 -5.65
CA GLY A 317 4.60 -40.39 -4.47
C GLY A 317 4.72 -38.88 -4.69
N ASN A 318 4.70 -38.41 -5.95
CA ASN A 318 4.65 -36.97 -6.20
C ASN A 318 3.30 -36.41 -5.70
N ALA A 319 3.36 -35.46 -4.77
CA ALA A 319 2.19 -34.96 -4.05
C ALA A 319 1.20 -34.20 -4.93
N ASP A 320 1.68 -33.43 -5.93
CA ASP A 320 0.82 -32.73 -6.89
C ASP A 320 0.18 -33.72 -7.87
N ALA A 321 0.93 -34.73 -8.32
CA ALA A 321 0.41 -35.76 -9.21
C ALA A 321 -0.65 -36.61 -8.52
N LEU A 322 -0.51 -36.91 -7.22
CA LEU A 322 -1.55 -37.59 -6.44
C LEU A 322 -2.86 -36.80 -6.44
N ILE A 323 -2.81 -35.48 -6.20
CA ILE A 323 -3.99 -34.60 -6.20
C ILE A 323 -4.60 -34.52 -7.61
N PHE A 324 -3.79 -34.21 -8.62
CA PHE A 324 -4.31 -34.03 -9.97
C PHE A 324 -4.86 -35.32 -10.57
N TYR A 325 -4.23 -36.47 -10.28
CA TYR A 325 -4.77 -37.75 -10.69
C TYR A 325 -6.11 -38.02 -10.01
N ALA A 326 -6.25 -37.75 -8.70
CA ALA A 326 -7.52 -37.88 -7.98
C ALA A 326 -8.61 -36.95 -8.56
N ASP A 327 -8.27 -35.70 -8.87
CA ASP A 327 -9.19 -34.71 -9.46
C ASP A 327 -9.81 -35.20 -10.78
N LEU A 328 -9.08 -35.99 -11.58
CA LEU A 328 -9.61 -36.57 -12.83
C LEU A 328 -10.76 -37.55 -12.59
N PHE A 329 -10.78 -38.25 -11.46
CA PHE A 329 -11.82 -39.23 -11.13
C PHE A 329 -12.86 -38.70 -10.14
N ASN A 330 -12.66 -37.49 -9.62
CA ASN A 330 -13.55 -36.88 -8.64
C ASN A 330 -14.96 -36.61 -9.23
N PRO A 331 -16.03 -37.24 -8.73
CA PRO A 331 -17.39 -37.12 -9.28
C PRO A 331 -18.00 -35.71 -9.18
N VAL A 332 -17.46 -34.83 -8.34
CA VAL A 332 -17.93 -33.44 -8.20
C VAL A 332 -17.51 -32.58 -9.38
N SER A 333 -16.25 -32.78 -9.80
CA SER A 333 -15.59 -31.92 -10.79
C SER A 333 -15.57 -32.57 -12.16
N ASN A 334 -15.53 -33.91 -12.22
CA ASN A 334 -15.64 -34.68 -13.44
C ASN A 334 -17.09 -35.18 -13.62
N LYS A 335 -17.83 -34.53 -14.51
CA LYS A 335 -19.20 -34.91 -14.88
C LYS A 335 -19.29 -36.00 -15.96
N GLY A 336 -18.20 -36.73 -16.22
CA GLY A 336 -18.13 -37.76 -17.25
C GLY A 336 -17.74 -37.24 -18.63
N GLU A 337 -17.25 -36.00 -18.72
CA GLU A 337 -16.90 -35.35 -20.00
C GLU A 337 -15.71 -36.00 -20.71
N VAL A 338 -14.92 -36.79 -19.98
CA VAL A 338 -13.62 -37.29 -20.42
C VAL A 338 -13.35 -38.73 -19.98
N PHE A 339 -13.50 -39.01 -18.68
CA PHE A 339 -13.51 -40.36 -18.11
C PHE A 339 -14.77 -40.52 -17.26
N ALA A 340 -15.26 -41.76 -17.10
CA ALA A 340 -16.26 -42.02 -16.07
C ALA A 340 -15.66 -41.66 -14.69
N PRO A 341 -16.34 -40.84 -13.87
CA PRO A 341 -15.86 -40.56 -12.53
C PRO A 341 -15.81 -41.85 -11.70
N ASP A 342 -14.80 -41.96 -10.85
CA ASP A 342 -14.60 -43.08 -9.95
C ASP A 342 -14.20 -42.54 -8.58
N ALA A 343 -15.19 -42.43 -7.70
CA ALA A 343 -15.01 -41.85 -6.38
C ALA A 343 -14.06 -42.68 -5.52
N GLN A 344 -14.02 -44.00 -5.69
CA GLN A 344 -13.09 -44.89 -4.97
C GLN A 344 -11.64 -44.60 -5.37
N VAL A 345 -11.38 -44.41 -6.66
CA VAL A 345 -10.05 -43.99 -7.13
C VAL A 345 -9.72 -42.60 -6.59
N ALA A 346 -10.65 -41.65 -6.67
CA ALA A 346 -10.43 -40.29 -6.18
C ALA A 346 -10.05 -40.27 -4.68
N VAL A 347 -10.85 -40.89 -3.81
CA VAL A 347 -10.57 -40.91 -2.36
C VAL A 347 -9.28 -41.66 -2.03
N ALA A 348 -8.96 -42.75 -2.72
CA ALA A 348 -7.73 -43.49 -2.47
C ALA A 348 -6.48 -42.64 -2.73
N TYR A 349 -6.48 -41.83 -3.81
CA TYR A 349 -5.36 -40.95 -4.13
C TYR A 349 -5.35 -39.68 -3.28
N TYR A 350 -6.52 -39.12 -2.95
CA TYR A 350 -6.59 -38.01 -2.00
C TYR A 350 -6.11 -38.40 -0.60
N GLU A 351 -6.45 -39.59 -0.10
CA GLU A 351 -5.96 -40.06 1.21
C GLU A 351 -4.45 -40.28 1.20
N ARG A 352 -3.88 -40.79 0.11
CA ARG A 352 -2.43 -40.89 -0.07
C ARG A 352 -1.76 -39.51 -0.10
N ALA A 353 -2.36 -38.53 -0.77
CA ALA A 353 -1.88 -37.15 -0.76
C ALA A 353 -2.00 -36.50 0.63
N ALA A 354 -3.10 -36.75 1.35
CA ALA A 354 -3.31 -36.30 2.72
C ALA A 354 -2.27 -36.90 3.68
N ALA A 355 -1.95 -38.19 3.53
CA ALA A 355 -0.88 -38.86 4.27
C ALA A 355 0.51 -38.26 3.93
N ALA A 356 0.68 -37.75 2.72
CA ALA A 356 1.88 -37.01 2.30
C ALA A 356 1.88 -35.52 2.71
N GLY A 357 0.90 -35.08 3.52
CA GLY A 357 0.85 -33.74 4.09
C GLY A 357 0.04 -32.72 3.29
N GLN A 358 -0.72 -33.15 2.28
CA GLN A 358 -1.54 -32.25 1.47
C GLN A 358 -2.93 -32.03 2.07
N GLY A 359 -3.11 -30.91 2.78
CA GLY A 359 -4.38 -30.57 3.45
C GLY A 359 -5.59 -30.52 2.51
N ARG A 360 -5.44 -29.93 1.31
CA ARG A 360 -6.51 -29.88 0.29
C ARG A 360 -7.03 -31.26 -0.08
N ALA A 361 -6.15 -32.26 -0.15
CA ALA A 361 -6.56 -33.62 -0.49
C ALA A 361 -7.43 -34.24 0.61
N ALA A 362 -7.10 -34.02 1.88
CA ALA A 362 -7.92 -34.44 3.01
C ALA A 362 -9.32 -33.79 2.95
N SER A 363 -9.41 -32.51 2.57
CA SER A 363 -10.67 -31.80 2.40
C SER A 363 -11.55 -32.38 1.31
N GLN A 364 -10.96 -32.69 0.14
CA GLN A 364 -11.69 -33.29 -0.97
C GLN A 364 -12.19 -34.70 -0.64
N ALA A 365 -11.37 -35.51 0.04
CA ALA A 365 -11.78 -36.83 0.50
C ALA A 365 -12.90 -36.75 1.55
N ALA A 366 -12.80 -35.82 2.50
CA ALA A 366 -13.84 -35.60 3.52
C ALA A 366 -15.21 -35.32 2.87
N ALA A 367 -15.25 -34.45 1.87
CA ALA A 367 -16.48 -34.11 1.16
C ALA A 367 -17.10 -35.33 0.44
N ILE A 368 -16.26 -36.14 -0.23
CA ILE A 368 -16.73 -37.37 -0.89
C ILE A 368 -17.33 -38.35 0.13
N TYR A 369 -16.70 -38.52 1.31
CA TYR A 369 -17.19 -39.43 2.34
C TYR A 369 -18.44 -38.91 3.06
N ASP A 370 -18.63 -37.61 3.23
CA ASP A 370 -19.86 -37.09 3.84
C ASP A 370 -21.06 -37.26 2.91
N GLU A 371 -20.89 -36.89 1.64
CA GLU A 371 -21.98 -36.95 0.65
C GLU A 371 -22.17 -38.34 0.03
N GLY A 372 -21.18 -39.23 0.15
CA GLY A 372 -21.24 -40.56 -0.42
C GLY A 372 -21.38 -40.53 -1.95
N TRP A 373 -20.53 -39.75 -2.61
CA TRP A 373 -20.60 -39.60 -4.06
C TRP A 373 -20.13 -40.85 -4.82
N GLY A 374 -20.77 -41.13 -5.95
CA GLY A 374 -20.39 -42.21 -6.86
C GLY A 374 -20.44 -43.59 -6.18
N ASN A 375 -19.33 -44.33 -6.25
CA ASN A 375 -19.15 -45.67 -5.69
C ASN A 375 -18.57 -45.67 -4.26
N VAL A 376 -18.60 -44.54 -3.55
CA VAL A 376 -18.18 -44.42 -2.15
C VAL A 376 -19.41 -44.24 -1.26
N ALA A 377 -19.55 -45.09 -0.24
CA ALA A 377 -20.63 -44.97 0.73
C ALA A 377 -20.39 -43.81 1.70
N LYS A 378 -21.47 -43.23 2.23
CA LYS A 378 -21.39 -42.22 3.29
C LYS A 378 -20.65 -42.78 4.51
N ASP A 379 -19.61 -42.09 4.93
CA ASP A 379 -18.87 -42.37 6.16
C ASP A 379 -18.59 -41.04 6.89
N PRO A 380 -19.56 -40.54 7.68
CA PRO A 380 -19.43 -39.27 8.37
C PRO A 380 -18.30 -39.27 9.41
N LYS A 381 -17.93 -40.43 9.96
CA LYS A 381 -16.81 -40.55 10.90
C LYS A 381 -15.49 -40.35 10.17
N LYS A 382 -15.30 -41.03 9.05
CA LYS A 382 -14.10 -40.85 8.22
C LYS A 382 -14.02 -39.45 7.64
N ALA A 383 -15.15 -38.87 7.21
CA ALA A 383 -15.22 -37.49 6.77
C ALA A 383 -14.79 -36.50 7.86
N ALA A 384 -15.30 -36.66 9.10
CA ALA A 384 -14.91 -35.81 10.23
C ALA A 384 -13.43 -35.96 10.59
N ALA A 385 -12.89 -37.18 10.58
CA ALA A 385 -11.48 -37.43 10.84
C ALA A 385 -10.58 -36.78 9.77
N LEU A 386 -10.95 -36.89 8.50
CA LEU A 386 -10.26 -36.23 7.37
C LEU A 386 -10.39 -34.71 7.44
N ALA A 387 -11.52 -34.16 7.88
CA ALA A 387 -11.68 -32.72 8.10
C ALA A 387 -10.76 -32.21 9.21
N ILE A 388 -10.63 -32.94 10.31
CA ILE A 388 -9.66 -32.62 11.36
C ILE A 388 -8.22 -32.75 10.86
N GLN A 389 -7.92 -33.78 10.06
CA GLN A 389 -6.61 -33.93 9.43
C GLN A 389 -6.30 -32.77 8.48
N ALA A 390 -7.27 -32.31 7.68
CA ALA A 390 -7.13 -31.15 6.81
C ALA A 390 -6.82 -29.88 7.60
N VAL A 391 -7.49 -29.67 8.73
CA VAL A 391 -7.22 -28.59 9.67
C VAL A 391 -5.79 -28.71 10.26
N ASP A 392 -5.38 -29.90 10.69
CA ASP A 392 -4.03 -30.13 11.21
C ASP A 392 -2.96 -29.85 10.13
N LEU A 393 -3.29 -30.10 8.85
CA LEU A 393 -2.47 -29.83 7.68
C LEU A 393 -2.61 -28.41 7.11
N LYS A 394 -3.28 -27.49 7.82
CA LYS A 394 -3.41 -26.07 7.47
C LYS A 394 -4.17 -25.81 6.16
N ASP A 395 -5.18 -26.64 5.86
CA ASP A 395 -6.08 -26.38 4.75
C ASP A 395 -7.07 -25.26 5.08
N TYR A 396 -6.76 -24.04 4.65
CA TYR A 396 -7.60 -22.86 4.89
C TYR A 396 -9.02 -22.99 4.31
N GLN A 397 -9.20 -23.82 3.28
CA GLN A 397 -10.50 -24.06 2.67
C GLN A 397 -11.41 -24.87 3.62
N MET A 398 -10.89 -25.93 4.24
CA MET A 398 -11.61 -26.67 5.28
C MET A 398 -11.89 -25.79 6.51
N GLU A 399 -10.93 -24.96 6.94
CA GLU A 399 -11.17 -24.02 8.04
C GLU A 399 -12.34 -23.08 7.73
N PHE A 400 -12.38 -22.54 6.51
CA PHE A 400 -13.48 -21.71 6.04
C PHE A 400 -14.81 -22.49 6.02
N TRP A 401 -14.82 -23.70 5.47
CA TRP A 401 -16.02 -24.56 5.39
C TRP A 401 -16.58 -24.95 6.75
N LEU A 402 -15.74 -25.16 7.76
CA LEU A 402 -16.20 -25.50 9.10
C LEU A 402 -16.71 -24.28 9.88
N LEU A 403 -16.16 -23.09 9.65
CA LEU A 403 -16.49 -21.89 10.43
C LEU A 403 -17.67 -21.10 9.87
N PHE A 404 -17.77 -20.99 8.55
CA PHE A 404 -18.73 -20.14 7.87
C PHE A 404 -19.87 -20.97 7.29
N GLU A 405 -21.10 -20.52 7.50
CA GLU A 405 -22.31 -21.23 7.10
C GLU A 405 -22.47 -21.26 5.58
N GLU A 406 -21.97 -20.21 4.94
CA GLU A 406 -21.93 -20.00 3.50
C GLU A 406 -20.88 -20.90 2.81
N GLY A 407 -20.00 -21.54 3.60
CA GLY A 407 -18.84 -22.24 3.10
C GLY A 407 -19.10 -23.65 2.60
N SER A 408 -20.08 -24.40 3.16
CA SER A 408 -20.30 -25.80 2.80
C SER A 408 -21.64 -26.35 3.30
N SER A 409 -22.12 -27.44 2.68
CA SER A 409 -23.39 -28.10 2.98
C SER A 409 -23.22 -29.46 3.66
N TRP A 410 -22.31 -29.56 4.66
CA TRP A 410 -22.08 -30.82 5.37
C TRP A 410 -23.34 -31.41 6.00
N SER A 411 -23.47 -32.73 5.93
CA SER A 411 -24.60 -33.44 6.50
C SER A 411 -24.67 -33.30 8.02
N GLY A 412 -25.88 -33.46 8.57
CA GLY A 412 -26.04 -33.52 10.04
C GLY A 412 -25.21 -34.63 10.69
N ALA A 413 -25.06 -35.77 9.99
CA ALA A 413 -24.26 -36.89 10.48
C ALA A 413 -22.76 -36.54 10.56
N PHE A 414 -22.24 -35.78 9.61
CA PHE A 414 -20.89 -35.22 9.70
C PHE A 414 -20.72 -34.30 10.90
N TRP A 415 -21.65 -33.37 11.12
CA TRP A 415 -21.56 -32.46 12.27
C TRP A 415 -21.58 -33.21 13.60
N GLY A 416 -22.37 -34.28 13.71
CA GLY A 416 -22.35 -35.15 14.88
C GLY A 416 -21.02 -35.89 15.05
N ALA A 417 -20.47 -36.43 13.97
CA ALA A 417 -19.15 -37.08 13.99
C ALA A 417 -18.02 -36.10 14.36
N LEU A 418 -18.05 -34.88 13.83
CA LEU A 418 -17.09 -33.83 14.16
C LEU A 418 -17.18 -33.41 15.63
N GLN A 419 -18.38 -33.30 16.19
CA GLN A 419 -18.56 -33.05 17.63
C GLN A 419 -17.99 -34.20 18.48
N ALA A 420 -18.20 -35.46 18.06
CA ALA A 420 -17.62 -36.61 18.74
C ALA A 420 -16.09 -36.60 18.71
N GLU A 421 -15.49 -36.27 17.56
CA GLU A 421 -14.03 -36.09 17.41
C GLU A 421 -13.49 -34.97 18.32
N LEU A 422 -14.13 -33.80 18.31
CA LEU A 422 -13.74 -32.66 19.14
C LEU A 422 -13.93 -32.97 20.63
N LYS A 423 -14.96 -33.75 20.99
CA LYS A 423 -15.20 -34.21 22.36
C LYS A 423 -14.13 -35.16 22.84
N ALA A 424 -13.74 -36.13 22.01
CA ALA A 424 -12.64 -37.05 22.33
C ALA A 424 -11.30 -36.31 22.52
N ARG A 425 -11.13 -35.16 21.85
CA ARG A 425 -9.95 -34.30 21.96
C ARG A 425 -10.05 -33.24 23.09
N GLY A 426 -11.16 -33.19 23.82
CA GLY A 426 -11.37 -32.27 24.94
C GLY A 426 -11.82 -30.84 24.56
N PHE A 427 -12.21 -30.61 23.30
CA PHE A 427 -12.63 -29.30 22.80
C PHE A 427 -14.15 -29.09 22.79
N TYR A 428 -14.94 -30.16 22.94
CA TYR A 428 -16.41 -30.10 22.97
C TYR A 428 -16.96 -30.86 24.18
N THR A 429 -17.77 -30.21 25.00
CA THR A 429 -18.24 -30.77 26.29
C THR A 429 -19.72 -31.16 26.30
N LEU A 430 -20.51 -30.67 25.34
CA LEU A 430 -21.95 -30.90 25.27
C LEU A 430 -22.28 -32.30 24.70
N PRO A 431 -23.55 -32.74 24.77
CA PRO A 431 -24.03 -33.91 24.05
C PRO A 431 -23.85 -33.74 22.54
N VAL A 432 -23.59 -34.86 21.83
CA VAL A 432 -23.48 -34.84 20.37
C VAL A 432 -24.86 -34.65 19.76
N GLU A 433 -25.00 -33.62 18.95
CA GLU A 433 -26.17 -33.26 18.18
C GLU A 433 -25.77 -33.30 16.70
N ASN A 434 -26.39 -34.16 15.88
CA ASN A 434 -26.13 -34.32 14.44
C ASN A 434 -26.54 -33.06 13.63
N LYS A 435 -26.02 -31.89 13.99
CA LYS A 435 -26.30 -30.59 13.37
C LYS A 435 -25.18 -29.60 13.70
N ARG A 436 -24.99 -28.62 12.82
CA ARG A 436 -24.19 -27.43 13.11
C ARG A 436 -24.87 -26.61 14.20
N ASN A 437 -24.14 -26.19 15.21
CA ASN A 437 -24.62 -25.32 16.28
C ASN A 437 -23.49 -24.39 16.79
N PRO A 438 -23.79 -23.29 17.50
CA PRO A 438 -22.76 -22.37 17.98
C PRO A 438 -21.69 -23.03 18.87
N ALA A 439 -22.04 -24.10 19.59
CA ALA A 439 -21.11 -24.80 20.45
C ALA A 439 -20.03 -25.57 19.67
N VAL A 440 -20.40 -26.28 18.58
CA VAL A 440 -19.40 -26.97 17.75
C VAL A 440 -18.50 -25.96 17.03
N ILE A 441 -19.04 -24.82 16.61
CA ILE A 441 -18.23 -23.76 15.99
C ILE A 441 -17.24 -23.17 17.01
N THR A 442 -17.66 -22.98 18.25
CA THR A 442 -16.75 -22.55 19.33
C THR A 442 -15.65 -23.57 19.59
N ALA A 443 -16.00 -24.86 19.59
CA ALA A 443 -15.03 -25.95 19.74
C ALA A 443 -14.04 -26.04 18.56
N VAL A 444 -14.51 -25.87 17.31
CA VAL A 444 -13.64 -25.80 16.13
C VAL A 444 -12.67 -24.62 16.24
N ARG A 445 -13.13 -23.42 16.64
CA ARG A 445 -12.25 -22.26 16.86
C ARG A 445 -11.21 -22.52 17.95
N ALA A 446 -11.60 -23.16 19.05
CA ALA A 446 -10.69 -23.54 20.11
C ALA A 446 -9.64 -24.57 19.64
N TYR A 447 -10.07 -25.55 18.84
CA TYR A 447 -9.19 -26.54 18.23
C TYR A 447 -8.17 -25.87 17.28
N LEU A 448 -8.63 -25.01 16.39
CA LEU A 448 -7.79 -24.25 15.46
C LEU A 448 -6.74 -23.42 16.20
N LYS A 449 -7.14 -22.72 17.27
CA LYS A 449 -6.24 -21.94 18.13
C LYS A 449 -5.20 -22.81 18.86
N ALA A 450 -5.54 -24.05 19.20
CA ALA A 450 -4.60 -24.98 19.84
C ALA A 450 -3.62 -25.62 18.84
N ARG A 451 -3.92 -25.57 17.54
CA ARG A 451 -3.10 -26.13 16.45
C ARG A 451 -2.30 -25.07 15.69
N SER A 452 -2.67 -23.80 15.75
CA SER A 452 -1.91 -22.64 15.22
C SER A 452 -0.63 -22.41 16.00
#